data_AF-A0A9X6NL18-F1
#
_entry.id   AF-A0A9X6NL18-F1
#
_cell.length_a   1.000
_cell.length_b   1.000
_cell.length_c   1.000
_cell.angle_alpha   90.00
_cell.angle_beta   90.00
_cell.angle_gamma   90.00
#
_symmetry.space_group_name_H-M   'P 1'
#
loop_
_entity.id
_entity.type
_entity.pdbx_description
1 polymer ?
#
loop_
_entity_poly.entity_id
_entity_poly.type
_entity_poly.pdbx_seq_one_letter_code
_entity_poly.pdbx_strand_id
1 'polypeptide(L)'
;MSAVQKLLRQVAWGPLDYLVVDMPPGTGDVQLSISQSIPVDGAVIVSTPQDLALLTHEEAWKYINLDILCSVPLDMRIREAGDLGKPVVIADSQSSLTKAYMQLASEVIARLPRRDEVTQRRDVKTS
;
A
#
# COMPACT_ATOMS: atom_id res chain seq x y z
N MET A 1 25.40 2.76 -6.90
CA MET A 1 24.15 3.50 -6.68
C MET A 1 23.01 2.69 -7.25
N SER A 2 22.02 2.32 -6.43
CA SER A 2 20.87 1.53 -6.89
C SER A 2 19.87 2.40 -7.67
N ALA A 3 19.10 1.80 -8.59
CA ALA A 3 18.05 2.49 -9.35
C ALA A 3 16.99 3.14 -8.43
N VAL A 4 16.73 2.52 -7.29
CA VAL A 4 15.80 3.00 -6.25
C VAL A 4 16.25 4.34 -5.65
N GLN A 5 17.55 4.50 -5.36
CA GLN A 5 18.08 5.78 -4.86
C GLN A 5 17.92 6.91 -5.89
N LYS A 6 18.09 6.60 -7.19
CA LYS A 6 17.87 7.57 -8.26
C LYS A 6 16.39 7.95 -8.35
N LEU A 7 15.48 6.96 -8.29
CA LEU A 7 14.04 7.19 -8.35
C LEU A 7 13.54 8.09 -7.18
N LEU A 8 14.11 7.93 -5.99
CA LEU A 8 13.69 8.69 -4.81
C LEU A 8 14.29 10.09 -4.71
N ARG A 9 15.55 10.26 -5.15
CA ARG A 9 16.30 11.50 -4.91
C ARG A 9 16.59 12.32 -6.16
N GLN A 10 16.48 11.73 -7.34
CA GLN A 10 16.88 12.36 -8.61
C GLN A 10 15.71 12.50 -9.60
N VAL A 11 14.49 12.17 -9.17
CA VAL A 11 13.27 12.43 -9.95
C VAL A 11 12.57 13.65 -9.36
N ALA A 12 12.24 14.60 -10.22
CA ALA A 12 11.50 15.80 -9.86
C ALA A 12 10.00 15.48 -9.74
N TRP A 13 9.59 14.90 -8.60
CA TRP A 13 8.18 14.57 -8.31
C TRP A 13 7.28 15.79 -8.13
N GLY A 14 7.87 16.96 -7.80
CA GLY A 14 7.11 18.17 -7.47
C GLY A 14 6.44 18.08 -6.09
N PRO A 15 5.36 18.86 -5.84
CA PRO A 15 4.59 18.74 -4.62
C PRO A 15 3.85 17.39 -4.59
N LEU A 16 4.27 16.50 -3.69
CA LEU A 16 3.73 15.16 -3.55
C LEU A 16 3.23 14.95 -2.12
N ASP A 17 1.98 14.51 -1.98
CA ASP A 17 1.38 14.17 -0.68
C ASP A 17 1.65 12.70 -0.31
N TYR A 18 1.62 11.80 -1.30
CA TYR A 18 1.81 10.36 -1.11
C TYR A 18 2.66 9.76 -2.24
N LEU A 19 3.62 8.91 -1.89
CA LEU A 19 4.36 8.07 -2.83
C LEU A 19 3.98 6.62 -2.58
N VAL A 20 3.19 6.03 -3.48
CA VAL A 20 2.85 4.60 -3.44
C VAL A 20 3.89 3.83 -4.24
N VAL A 21 4.47 2.79 -3.64
CA VAL A 21 5.48 1.94 -4.29
C VAL A 21 4.95 0.53 -4.36
N ASP A 22 4.72 0.03 -5.57
CA ASP A 22 4.33 -1.36 -5.81
C ASP A 22 5.56 -2.27 -5.64
N MET A 23 5.51 -3.14 -4.63
CA MET A 23 6.61 -4.01 -4.28
C MET A 23 6.45 -5.37 -4.95
N PRO A 24 7.53 -5.96 -5.51
CA PRO A 24 7.45 -7.32 -6.03
C PRO A 24 7.02 -8.29 -4.92
N PRO A 25 6.31 -9.38 -5.24
CA PRO A 25 5.82 -10.32 -4.23
C PRO A 25 6.96 -11.11 -3.57
N GLY A 26 6.72 -11.57 -2.33
CA GLY A 26 7.60 -12.46 -1.56
C GLY A 26 8.66 -11.77 -0.70
N THR A 27 9.28 -12.48 0.24
CA THR A 27 10.23 -11.95 1.25
C THR A 27 11.68 -11.86 0.77
N GLY A 28 11.90 -11.76 -0.55
CA GLY A 28 13.24 -11.83 -1.13
C GLY A 28 14.10 -10.60 -0.86
N ASP A 29 15.38 -10.68 -1.25
CA ASP A 29 16.39 -9.64 -1.02
C ASP A 29 16.00 -8.27 -1.58
N VAL A 30 15.12 -8.21 -2.59
CA VAL A 30 14.64 -6.96 -3.18
C VAL A 30 13.78 -6.16 -2.20
N GLN A 31 12.84 -6.81 -1.50
CA GLN A 31 12.01 -6.11 -0.50
C GLN A 31 12.85 -5.63 0.69
N LEU A 32 13.81 -6.44 1.15
CA LEU A 32 14.76 -6.04 2.20
C LEU A 32 15.67 -4.89 1.76
N SER A 33 16.21 -4.95 0.54
CA SER A 33 17.07 -3.90 0.01
C SER A 33 16.33 -2.57 -0.16
N ILE A 34 15.06 -2.63 -0.56
CA ILE A 34 14.20 -1.45 -0.71
C ILE A 34 13.81 -0.92 0.68
N SER A 35 13.35 -1.75 1.61
CA SER A 35 12.95 -1.29 2.95
C SER A 35 14.11 -0.70 3.77
N GLN A 36 15.35 -1.15 3.54
CA GLN A 36 16.54 -0.53 4.13
C GLN A 36 16.93 0.80 3.47
N SER A 37 16.58 0.99 2.19
CA SER A 37 16.92 2.18 1.41
C SER A 37 15.85 3.28 1.45
N ILE A 38 14.61 2.91 1.77
CA ILE A 38 13.44 3.80 1.78
C ILE A 38 12.92 3.93 3.21
N PRO A 39 12.80 5.15 3.76
CA PRO A 39 12.02 5.34 4.98
C PRO A 39 10.54 5.09 4.65
N VAL A 40 10.02 3.94 5.07
CA VAL A 40 8.63 3.53 4.86
C VAL A 40 7.78 4.06 6.02
N ASP A 41 6.82 4.94 5.73
CA ASP A 41 5.89 5.49 6.73
C ASP A 41 4.76 4.51 7.09
N GLY A 42 4.49 3.54 6.22
CA GLY A 42 3.54 2.46 6.42
C GLY A 42 3.57 1.46 5.27
N ALA A 43 3.05 0.25 5.48
CA ALA A 43 2.96 -0.79 4.46
C ALA A 43 1.53 -1.31 4.36
N VAL A 44 1.08 -1.58 3.14
CA VAL A 44 -0.19 -2.25 2.87
C VAL A 44 0.13 -3.64 2.32
N ILE A 45 -0.32 -4.68 3.02
CA ILE A 45 -0.15 -6.06 2.60
C ILE A 45 -1.43 -6.50 1.90
N VAL A 46 -1.29 -6.96 0.65
CA VAL A 46 -2.39 -7.54 -0.12
C VAL A 46 -2.30 -9.06 0.01
N SER A 47 -3.39 -9.69 0.43
CA SER A 47 -3.47 -11.13 0.64
C SER A 47 -4.82 -11.66 0.17
N THR A 48 -4.86 -12.94 -0.19
CA THR A 48 -6.09 -13.61 -0.57
C THR A 48 -6.71 -14.33 0.64
N PRO A 49 -8.05 -14.53 0.68
CA PRO A 49 -8.68 -15.32 1.73
C PRO A 49 -8.06 -16.71 1.91
N GLN A 50 -7.46 -17.29 0.87
CA GLN A 50 -6.79 -18.58 0.91
C GLN A 50 -5.46 -18.53 1.69
N ASP A 51 -4.63 -17.52 1.46
CA ASP A 51 -3.39 -17.28 2.23
C ASP A 51 -3.70 -17.11 3.72
N LEU A 52 -4.82 -16.44 3.96
CA LEU A 52 -5.39 -16.12 5.24
C LEU A 52 -6.08 -17.33 5.90
N ALA A 53 -6.66 -18.25 5.15
CA ALA A 53 -7.31 -19.46 5.66
C ALA A 53 -6.32 -20.53 6.13
N LEU A 54 -5.08 -20.53 5.59
CA LEU A 54 -3.98 -21.35 6.08
C LEU A 54 -3.52 -20.90 7.48
N LEU A 55 -3.75 -19.64 7.82
CA LEU A 55 -3.65 -19.09 9.16
C LEU A 55 -5.04 -19.26 9.80
N THR A 56 -5.28 -20.43 10.38
CA THR A 56 -6.59 -20.95 10.84
C THR A 56 -7.59 -19.94 11.46
N HIS A 57 -8.79 -19.87 10.85
CA HIS A 57 -10.10 -19.39 11.36
C HIS A 57 -10.14 -17.94 11.89
N GLU A 58 -11.34 -17.38 12.12
CA GLU A 58 -11.65 -15.95 12.36
C GLU A 58 -10.78 -15.21 13.40
N GLU A 59 -9.94 -15.93 14.13
CA GLU A 59 -9.01 -15.47 15.16
C GLU A 59 -7.59 -15.17 14.65
N ALA A 60 -7.23 -15.58 13.43
CA ALA A 60 -5.88 -15.37 12.86
C ALA A 60 -5.43 -13.89 12.87
N TRP A 61 -6.37 -12.96 12.66
CA TRP A 61 -6.11 -11.52 12.65
C TRP A 61 -5.67 -10.99 14.01
N LYS A 62 -6.12 -11.62 15.11
CA LYS A 62 -5.71 -11.24 16.47
C LYS A 62 -4.26 -11.66 16.77
N TYR A 63 -3.77 -12.72 16.14
CA TYR A 63 -2.42 -13.24 16.38
C TYR A 63 -1.34 -12.51 15.58
N ILE A 64 -1.68 -11.90 14.44
CA ILE A 64 -0.72 -11.23 13.56
C ILE A 64 -0.52 -9.75 13.96
N ASN A 65 -1.32 -9.21 14.89
CA ASN A 65 -1.26 -7.80 15.35
C ASN A 65 -1.20 -6.79 14.18
N LEU A 66 -1.90 -7.10 13.10
CA LEU A 66 -2.04 -6.24 11.92
C LEU A 66 -3.50 -5.85 11.76
N ASP A 67 -3.72 -4.55 11.54
CA ASP A 67 -5.05 -4.02 11.26
C ASP A 67 -5.52 -4.47 9.87
N ILE A 68 -6.72 -5.03 9.80
CA ILE A 68 -7.41 -5.21 8.52
C ILE A 68 -8.01 -3.87 8.11
N LEU A 69 -7.59 -3.37 6.95
CA LEU A 69 -8.08 -2.10 6.41
C LEU A 69 -9.40 -2.27 5.65
N CYS A 70 -9.51 -3.31 4.82
CA CYS A 70 -10.74 -3.65 4.09
C CYS A 70 -10.65 -5.07 3.48
N SER A 71 -11.77 -5.55 2.94
CA SER A 71 -11.79 -6.70 2.02
C SER A 71 -12.32 -6.24 0.65
N VAL A 72 -11.58 -6.57 -0.42
CA VAL A 72 -11.98 -6.30 -1.80
C VAL A 72 -12.41 -7.61 -2.44
N PRO A 73 -13.64 -7.73 -2.97
CA PRO A 73 -14.11 -8.98 -3.55
C PRO A 73 -13.39 -9.30 -4.86
N LEU A 74 -13.19 -10.60 -5.12
CA LEU A 74 -12.72 -11.08 -6.42
C LEU A 74 -13.84 -10.91 -7.46
N ASP A 75 -13.70 -9.92 -8.32
CA ASP A 75 -14.70 -9.58 -9.32
C ASP A 75 -14.05 -9.40 -10.70
N MET A 76 -14.60 -10.08 -11.71
CA MET A 76 -14.08 -10.06 -13.08
C MET A 76 -14.02 -8.64 -13.66
N ARG A 77 -14.94 -7.75 -13.24
CA ARG A 77 -14.99 -6.36 -13.69
C ARG A 77 -13.75 -5.57 -13.32
N ILE A 78 -13.07 -5.91 -12.22
CA ILE A 78 -11.81 -5.26 -11.83
C ILE A 78 -10.73 -5.53 -12.89
N ARG A 79 -10.59 -6.79 -13.29
CA ARG A 79 -9.64 -7.23 -14.31
C ARG A 79 -9.96 -6.61 -15.67
N GLU A 80 -11.21 -6.73 -16.11
CA GLU A 80 -11.64 -6.20 -17.42
C GLU A 80 -11.44 -4.69 -17.52
N ALA A 81 -11.80 -3.95 -16.47
CA ALA A 81 -11.59 -2.50 -16.41
C ALA A 81 -10.10 -2.14 -16.46
N GLY A 82 -9.25 -2.88 -15.74
CA GLY A 82 -7.79 -2.75 -15.79
C GLY A 82 -7.20 -3.05 -17.17
N ASP A 83 -7.61 -4.15 -17.81
CA ASP A 83 -7.17 -4.56 -19.15
C ASP A 83 -7.56 -3.52 -20.23
N LEU A 84 -8.65 -2.79 -20.01
CA LEU A 84 -9.10 -1.69 -20.87
C LEU A 84 -8.39 -0.35 -20.57
N GLY A 85 -7.49 -0.30 -19.57
CA GLY A 85 -6.79 0.92 -19.15
C GLY A 85 -7.68 1.93 -18.42
N LYS A 86 -8.86 1.52 -17.95
CA LYS A 86 -9.80 2.37 -17.20
C LYS A 86 -10.11 1.73 -15.84
N PRO A 87 -9.37 2.06 -14.77
CA PRO A 87 -9.56 1.47 -13.44
C PRO A 87 -11.04 1.46 -13.00
N VAL A 88 -11.45 0.42 -12.26
CA VAL A 88 -12.86 0.21 -11.86
C VAL A 88 -13.47 1.42 -11.14
N VAL A 89 -12.66 2.14 -10.35
CA VAL A 89 -13.06 3.37 -9.64
C VAL A 89 -13.48 4.51 -10.57
N ILE A 90 -12.96 4.52 -11.80
CA ILE A 90 -13.31 5.47 -12.88
C ILE A 90 -14.39 4.88 -13.78
N ALA A 91 -14.32 3.58 -14.06
CA ALA A 91 -15.25 2.89 -14.95
C ALA A 91 -16.67 2.82 -14.38
N ASP A 92 -16.81 2.60 -13.07
CA ASP A 92 -18.10 2.45 -12.39
C ASP A 92 -18.03 3.05 -10.97
N SER A 93 -18.22 4.36 -10.89
CA SER A 93 -18.07 5.14 -9.65
C SER A 93 -19.09 4.84 -8.55
N GLN A 94 -20.22 4.19 -8.88
CA GLN A 94 -21.31 3.93 -7.92
C GLN A 94 -21.33 2.48 -7.42
N SER A 95 -20.53 1.59 -8.03
CA SER A 95 -20.42 0.18 -7.63
C SER A 95 -19.96 -0.02 -6.19
N SER A 96 -20.30 -1.18 -5.63
CA SER A 96 -19.74 -1.66 -4.36
C SER A 96 -18.22 -1.82 -4.41
N LEU A 97 -17.65 -2.13 -5.58
CA LEU A 97 -16.20 -2.24 -5.80
C LEU A 97 -15.51 -0.90 -5.57
N THR A 98 -16.03 0.16 -6.17
CA THR A 98 -15.49 1.52 -5.99
C THR A 98 -15.56 1.95 -4.54
N LYS A 99 -16.67 1.67 -3.86
CA LYS A 99 -16.80 1.96 -2.42
C LYS A 99 -15.73 1.26 -1.59
N ALA A 100 -15.42 -0.01 -1.89
CA ALA A 100 -14.36 -0.75 -1.20
C ALA A 100 -12.97 -0.12 -1.42
N TYR A 101 -12.61 0.25 -2.64
CA TYR A 101 -11.33 0.94 -2.93
C TYR A 101 -11.24 2.32 -2.29
N MET A 102 -12.33 3.10 -2.29
CA MET A 102 -12.36 4.42 -1.65
C MET A 102 -12.26 4.31 -0.14
N GLN A 103 -12.91 3.30 0.47
CA GLN A 103 -12.76 3.01 1.89
C GLN A 103 -11.31 2.63 2.22
N LEU A 104 -10.69 1.73 1.45
CA LEU A 104 -9.28 1.37 1.62
C LEU A 104 -8.37 2.61 1.62
N ALA A 105 -8.52 3.47 0.61
CA ALA A 105 -7.71 4.68 0.49
C ALA A 105 -7.90 5.61 1.71
N SER A 106 -9.14 5.79 2.18
CA SER A 106 -9.44 6.59 3.37
C SER A 106 -8.81 6.01 4.63
N GLU A 107 -8.87 4.69 4.82
CA GLU A 107 -8.30 4.01 5.99
C GLU A 107 -6.77 4.05 6.01
N VAL A 108 -6.13 3.97 4.84
CA VAL A 108 -4.67 4.15 4.68
C VAL A 108 -4.29 5.58 5.06
N ILE A 109 -4.97 6.58 4.48
CA ILE A 109 -4.67 8.00 4.73
C ILE A 109 -4.85 8.34 6.22
N ALA A 110 -5.89 7.82 6.86
CA ALA A 110 -6.16 8.06 8.28
C ALA A 110 -5.06 7.52 9.21
N ARG A 111 -4.34 6.48 8.80
CA ARG A 111 -3.26 5.84 9.58
C ARG A 111 -1.87 6.36 9.25
N LEU A 112 -1.70 7.05 8.12
CA LEU A 112 -0.41 7.63 7.76
C LEU A 112 -0.06 8.81 8.68
N PRO A 113 1.20 8.94 9.10
CA PRO A 113 1.64 10.07 9.91
C PRO A 113 1.47 11.37 9.14
N ARG A 114 1.13 12.45 9.86
CA ARG A 114 0.98 13.77 9.23
C ARG A 114 2.33 14.27 8.76
N ARG A 115 2.36 14.99 7.62
CA ARG A 115 3.58 15.50 6.98
C ARG A 115 4.51 16.27 7.95
N ASP A 116 3.93 17.00 8.90
CA ASP A 116 4.67 17.79 9.88
C ASP A 116 5.42 16.90 10.89
N GLU A 117 4.85 15.75 11.26
CA GLU A 117 5.43 14.78 12.19
C GLU A 117 6.54 13.95 11.53
N VAL A 118 6.38 13.64 10.23
CA VAL A 118 7.39 12.93 9.43
C VAL A 118 8.66 13.77 9.28
N THR A 119 8.50 15.09 9.13
CA THR A 119 9.64 16.01 8.98
C THR A 119 10.43 16.12 10.29
N GLN A 120 9.76 16.24 11.44
CA GLN A 120 10.42 16.27 12.75
C GLN A 120 11.14 14.96 13.13
N ARG A 121 10.59 13.78 12.78
CA ARG A 121 11.26 12.49 13.02
C ARG A 121 12.56 12.33 12.23
N ARG A 122 12.71 13.02 11.10
CA ARG A 122 13.91 12.97 10.26
C ARG A 122 15.05 13.79 10.87
N ASP A 123 14.75 14.93 11.48
CA ASP A 123 15.77 15.80 12.08
C ASP A 123 16.42 15.21 13.34
N VAL A 124 15.68 14.38 14.10
CA VAL A 124 16.16 13.75 15.35
C VAL A 124 17.12 12.57 15.09
N LYS A 125 17.04 11.90 13.94
CA LYS A 125 17.89 10.74 13.61
C LYS A 125 19.23 11.10 12.94
N THR A 126 19.47 12.37 12.64
CA THR A 126 20.72 12.87 12.02
C THR A 126 21.59 13.68 12.97
N SER A 127 21.31 13.69 14.28
CA SER A 127 22.15 14.31 15.32
C SER A 127 22.86 13.28 16.19
#